data_AF-A0A914R4V1-F1
#
_entry.id   AF-A0A914R4V1-F1
#
_cell.length_a   1.000
_cell.length_b   1.000
_cell.length_c   1.000
_cell.angle_alpha   90.00
_cell.angle_beta   90.00
_cell.angle_gamma   90.00
#
_symmetry.space_group_name_H-M   'P 1'
#
loop_
_entity.id
_entity.type
_entity.pdbx_description
1 polymer ?
#
loop_
_entity_poly.entity_id
_entity_poly.type
_entity_poly.pdbx_seq_one_letter_code
_entity_poly.pdbx_strand_id
1 'polypeptide(L)'
;MFTVFILILNSKNFPCIFAADLLICRRLSEIDKAPIELIIYGIALVSIERFIATFYYKNYENYKNYWISAAAVVITWIYPLIHLFYVFNDPKIESTVVPYCSSLTSNSIDFLAMVSVKTPICSLCTLLNLITLWLAKRNKKNEPNNGYEYISGRYQLNESIKFTQMITVSNGICHLLVLINVLSLFTIANTKFENYITFAVAKVSLIFA
;
A
#
# COMPACT_ATOMS: atom_id res chain seq x y z
N MET A 1 3.93 8.36 -18.14
CA MET A 1 4.87 9.36 -17.60
C MET A 1 5.19 10.45 -18.62
N PHE A 2 5.82 10.14 -19.77
CA PHE A 2 6.07 11.13 -20.84
C PHE A 2 4.82 11.61 -21.59
N THR A 3 3.82 10.75 -21.76
CA THR A 3 2.55 11.07 -22.44
C THR A 3 1.70 12.09 -21.69
N VAL A 4 1.70 12.06 -20.35
CA VAL A 4 0.95 13.00 -19.51
C VAL A 4 1.57 14.41 -19.58
N PHE A 5 2.90 14.51 -19.58
CA PHE A 5 3.60 15.79 -19.67
C PHE A 5 3.42 16.46 -21.05
N ILE A 6 3.43 15.67 -22.12
CA ILE A 6 3.15 16.13 -23.50
C ILE A 6 1.69 16.61 -23.64
N LEU A 7 0.72 15.92 -23.02
CA LEU A 7 -0.69 16.34 -23.01
C LEU A 7 -0.91 17.64 -22.23
N ILE A 8 -0.20 17.85 -21.12
CA ILE A 8 -0.23 19.11 -20.34
C ILE A 8 0.30 20.29 -21.16
N LEU A 9 1.38 20.10 -21.92
CA LEU A 9 1.95 21.15 -22.79
C LEU A 9 1.02 21.52 -23.96
N ASN A 10 0.26 20.57 -24.50
CA ASN A 10 -0.70 20.80 -25.59
C ASN A 10 -2.07 21.35 -25.14
N SER A 11 -2.34 21.40 -23.84
CA SER A 11 -3.66 21.75 -23.30
C SER A 11 -4.07 23.20 -23.46
N LYS A 12 -3.12 24.12 -23.68
CA LYS A 12 -3.43 25.54 -23.92
C LYS A 12 -4.32 25.75 -25.16
N ASN A 13 -4.31 24.81 -26.11
CA ASN A 13 -5.05 24.92 -27.37
C ASN A 13 -6.41 24.19 -27.35
N PHE A 14 -6.68 23.33 -26.36
CA PHE A 14 -7.92 22.56 -26.28
C PHE A 14 -8.34 22.33 -24.82
N PRO A 15 -9.18 23.21 -24.24
CA PRO A 15 -9.60 23.11 -22.84
C PRO A 15 -10.38 21.82 -22.53
N CYS A 16 -10.94 21.16 -23.55
CA CYS A 16 -11.71 19.92 -23.40
C CYS A 16 -10.87 18.64 -23.40
N ILE A 17 -9.56 18.66 -23.66
CA ILE A 17 -8.74 17.44 -23.73
C ILE A 17 -8.66 16.71 -22.37
N PHE A 18 -8.84 17.42 -21.25
CA PHE A 18 -8.82 16.85 -19.90
C PHE A 18 -10.18 16.55 -19.32
N ALA A 19 -11.25 16.95 -20.03
CA ALA A 19 -12.60 16.67 -19.61
C ALA A 19 -12.85 15.16 -19.74
N ALA A 20 -13.23 14.53 -18.64
CA ALA A 20 -13.54 13.11 -18.61
C ALA A 20 -14.90 12.90 -17.95
N ASP A 21 -15.56 11.82 -18.33
CA ASP A 21 -16.73 11.35 -17.60
C ASP A 21 -16.32 10.97 -16.16
N LEU A 22 -17.01 11.53 -15.17
CA LEU A 22 -16.78 11.26 -13.76
C LEU A 22 -16.80 9.75 -13.45
N LEU A 23 -17.69 8.99 -14.10
CA LEU A 23 -17.84 7.56 -13.88
C LEU A 23 -16.63 6.78 -14.40
N ILE A 24 -16.11 7.15 -15.59
CA ILE A 24 -14.88 6.58 -16.13
C ILE A 24 -13.70 6.94 -15.22
N CYS A 25 -13.65 8.20 -14.77
CA CYS A 25 -12.60 8.69 -13.89
C CYS A 25 -12.56 7.97 -12.54
N ARG A 26 -13.72 7.76 -11.91
CA ARG A 26 -13.83 7.06 -10.64
C ARG A 26 -13.37 5.61 -10.77
N ARG A 27 -13.80 4.90 -11.83
CA ARG A 27 -13.37 3.51 -12.09
C ARG A 27 -11.86 3.40 -12.29
N LEU A 28 -11.26 4.27 -13.11
CA LEU A 28 -9.81 4.28 -13.31
C LEU A 28 -9.06 4.57 -11.99
N SER A 29 -9.52 5.56 -11.24
CA SER A 29 -8.89 5.92 -9.97
C SER A 29 -8.97 4.81 -8.92
N GLU A 30 -10.03 3.99 -8.95
CA GLU A 30 -10.18 2.83 -8.06
C GLU A 30 -9.32 1.64 -8.51
N ILE A 31 -9.18 1.42 -9.81
CA ILE A 31 -8.21 0.45 -10.35
C ILE A 31 -6.79 0.82 -9.93
N ASP A 32 -6.42 2.10 -10.04
CA ASP A 32 -5.09 2.59 -9.68
C ASP A 32 -4.80 2.48 -8.17
N LYS A 33 -5.84 2.53 -7.33
CA LYS A 33 -5.76 2.42 -5.87
C LYS A 33 -5.55 0.97 -5.41
N ALA A 34 -6.14 0.00 -6.11
CA ALA A 34 -6.15 -1.40 -5.69
C ALA A 34 -4.75 -2.02 -5.48
N PRO A 35 -3.74 -1.82 -6.37
CA PRO A 35 -2.38 -2.32 -6.15
C PRO A 35 -1.74 -1.79 -4.86
N ILE A 36 -1.98 -0.53 -4.51
CA ILE A 36 -1.43 0.08 -3.28
C ILE A 36 -2.03 -0.61 -2.05
N GLU A 37 -3.33 -0.87 -2.07
CA GLU A 37 -4.02 -1.57 -0.97
C GLU A 37 -3.55 -3.02 -0.84
N LEU A 38 -3.38 -3.72 -1.96
CA LEU A 38 -2.80 -5.07 -1.97
C LEU A 38 -1.40 -5.09 -1.38
N ILE A 39 -0.56 -4.10 -1.67
CA ILE A 39 0.78 -4.00 -1.09
C ILE A 39 0.70 -3.78 0.43
N ILE A 40 -0.12 -2.84 0.90
CA ILE A 40 -0.24 -2.52 2.33
C ILE A 40 -0.77 -3.74 3.11
N TYR A 41 -1.87 -4.34 2.66
CA TYR A 41 -2.44 -5.51 3.33
C TYR A 41 -1.56 -6.75 3.20
N GLY A 42 -0.88 -6.92 2.06
CA GLY A 42 0.10 -7.98 1.85
C GLY A 42 1.27 -7.88 2.84
N ILE A 43 1.85 -6.68 2.99
CA ILE A 43 2.90 -6.43 3.99
C ILE A 43 2.39 -6.74 5.40
N ALA A 44 1.18 -6.27 5.75
CA ALA A 44 0.61 -6.53 7.07
C ALA A 44 0.46 -8.02 7.36
N LEU A 45 -0.06 -8.78 6.39
CA LEU A 45 -0.24 -10.21 6.52
C LEU A 45 1.10 -10.95 6.65
N VAL A 46 2.10 -10.58 5.84
CA VAL A 46 3.45 -11.15 5.92
C VAL A 46 4.11 -10.80 7.25
N SER A 47 3.97 -9.57 7.74
CA SER A 47 4.50 -9.16 9.05
C SER A 47 3.90 -9.96 10.20
N ILE A 48 2.59 -10.25 10.15
CA ILE A 48 1.91 -11.10 11.14
C ILE A 48 2.41 -12.54 11.04
N GLU A 49 2.50 -13.10 9.84
CA GLU A 49 3.01 -14.46 9.61
C GLU A 49 4.43 -14.62 10.17
N ARG A 50 5.32 -13.66 9.90
CA ARG A 50 6.70 -13.69 10.40
C ARG A 50 6.81 -13.50 11.90
N PHE A 51 5.93 -12.70 12.49
CA PHE A 51 5.83 -12.57 13.94
C PHE A 51 5.47 -13.94 14.56
N ILE A 52 4.40 -14.58 14.07
CA ILE A 52 3.96 -15.90 14.53
C ILE A 52 5.06 -16.94 14.32
N ALA A 53 5.67 -17.00 13.14
CA ALA A 53 6.74 -17.93 12.82
C ALA A 53 7.95 -17.77 13.76
N THR A 54 8.27 -16.54 14.17
CA THR A 54 9.37 -16.26 15.11
C THR A 54 9.04 -16.68 16.54
N PHE A 55 7.78 -16.55 16.98
CA PHE A 55 7.33 -17.05 18.28
C PHE A 55 7.34 -18.58 18.34
N TYR A 56 6.89 -19.24 17.27
CA TYR A 56 6.73 -20.68 17.20
C TYR A 56 7.83 -21.38 16.41
N TYR A 57 9.02 -20.77 16.26
CA TYR A 57 10.07 -21.22 15.34
C TYR A 57 10.36 -22.73 15.44
N LYS A 58 10.45 -23.27 16.66
CA LYS A 58 10.71 -24.71 16.90
C LYS A 58 9.66 -25.65 16.29
N ASN A 59 8.40 -25.23 16.26
CA ASN A 59 7.28 -26.08 15.85
C ASN A 59 6.71 -25.66 14.50
N TYR A 60 7.07 -24.48 13.99
CA TYR A 60 6.45 -23.87 12.82
C TYR A 60 6.53 -24.78 11.58
N GLU A 61 7.65 -25.48 11.38
CA GLU A 61 7.80 -26.39 10.24
C GLU A 61 6.89 -27.61 10.28
N ASN A 62 6.58 -28.10 11.48
CA ASN A 62 5.68 -29.25 11.65
C ASN A 62 4.23 -28.89 11.32
N TYR A 63 3.88 -27.60 11.38
CA TYR A 63 2.55 -27.08 11.07
C TYR A 63 2.48 -26.40 9.70
N LYS A 64 3.44 -26.65 8.79
CA LYS A 64 3.41 -26.11 7.42
C LYS A 64 2.14 -26.54 6.70
N ASN A 65 1.16 -25.64 6.69
CA ASN A 65 -0.08 -25.82 5.97
C ASN A 65 -0.15 -24.80 4.82
N TYR A 66 0.15 -25.28 3.61
CA TYR A 66 0.10 -24.48 2.39
C TYR A 66 -1.28 -23.83 2.15
N TRP A 67 -2.35 -24.45 2.65
CA TRP A 67 -3.70 -23.88 2.56
C TRP A 67 -3.84 -22.58 3.34
N ILE A 68 -3.13 -22.42 4.46
CA ILE A 68 -3.17 -21.18 5.24
C ILE A 68 -2.57 -20.04 4.43
N SER A 69 -1.42 -20.27 3.78
CA SER A 69 -0.80 -19.27 2.92
C SER A 69 -1.66 -18.96 1.69
N ALA A 70 -2.28 -19.97 1.08
CA ALA A 70 -3.20 -19.76 -0.05
C ALA A 70 -4.44 -18.95 0.36
N ALA A 71 -5.07 -19.30 1.49
CA ALA A 71 -6.20 -18.56 2.03
C ALA A 71 -5.82 -17.12 2.38
N ALA A 72 -4.64 -16.92 2.96
CA ALA A 72 -4.12 -15.61 3.29
C ALA A 72 -3.93 -14.72 2.05
N VAL A 73 -3.43 -15.27 0.94
CA VAL A 73 -3.38 -14.56 -0.35
C VAL A 73 -4.79 -14.22 -0.80
N VAL A 74 -5.74 -15.16 -0.81
CA VAL A 74 -7.12 -14.85 -1.22
C VAL A 74 -7.73 -13.73 -0.38
N ILE A 75 -7.50 -13.74 0.94
CA ILE A 75 -8.01 -12.73 1.88
C ILE A 75 -7.53 -11.33 1.52
N THR A 76 -6.28 -11.15 1.07
CA THR A 76 -5.78 -9.80 0.71
C THR A 76 -6.49 -9.23 -0.51
N TRP A 77 -7.06 -10.07 -1.38
CA TRP A 77 -7.84 -9.63 -2.56
C TRP A 77 -9.30 -9.32 -2.27
N ILE A 78 -9.88 -9.84 -1.18
CA ILE A 78 -11.31 -9.69 -0.90
C ILE A 78 -11.68 -8.21 -0.81
N TYR A 79 -10.94 -7.42 -0.02
CA TYR A 79 -11.23 -6.01 0.16
C TYR A 79 -11.19 -5.18 -1.15
N PRO A 80 -10.09 -5.18 -1.93
CA PRO A 80 -10.04 -4.41 -3.18
C PRO A 80 -11.05 -4.91 -4.22
N LEU A 81 -11.32 -6.23 -4.30
CA LEU A 81 -12.32 -6.76 -5.23
C LEU A 81 -13.74 -6.33 -4.87
N ILE A 82 -14.09 -6.34 -3.59
CA ILE A 82 -15.40 -5.84 -3.13
C ILE A 82 -15.54 -4.36 -3.49
N HIS A 83 -14.51 -3.54 -3.23
CA HIS A 83 -14.56 -2.11 -3.53
C HIS A 83 -14.71 -1.84 -5.04
N LEU A 84 -13.95 -2.56 -5.87
CA LEU A 84 -14.09 -2.51 -7.33
C LEU A 84 -15.50 -2.91 -7.75
N PHE A 85 -16.04 -4.02 -7.24
CA PHE A 85 -17.38 -4.47 -7.60
C PHE A 85 -18.45 -3.42 -7.26
N TYR A 86 -18.35 -2.77 -6.10
CA TYR A 86 -19.26 -1.68 -5.74
C TYR A 86 -19.17 -0.50 -6.71
N VAL A 87 -17.96 -0.06 -7.06
CA VAL A 87 -17.75 1.10 -7.96
C VAL A 87 -18.22 0.81 -9.38
N PHE A 88 -18.04 -0.43 -9.86
CA PHE A 88 -18.47 -0.81 -11.20
C PHE A 88 -20.00 -0.92 -11.33
N ASN A 89 -20.68 -1.32 -10.25
CA ASN A 89 -22.13 -1.54 -10.23
C ASN A 89 -22.94 -0.39 -9.62
N ASP A 90 -22.31 0.70 -9.19
CA ASP A 90 -23.00 1.85 -8.59
C ASP A 90 -23.95 2.52 -9.60
N PRO A 91 -25.28 2.35 -9.49
CA PRO A 91 -26.22 2.89 -10.46
C PRO A 91 -26.53 4.38 -10.21
N LYS A 92 -25.99 4.97 -9.13
CA LYS A 92 -26.31 6.32 -8.67
C LYS A 92 -25.39 7.40 -9.23
N ILE A 93 -24.38 7.02 -10.02
CA ILE A 93 -23.43 7.98 -10.57
C ILE A 93 -24.00 8.52 -11.89
N GLU A 94 -24.61 9.70 -11.83
CA GLU A 94 -24.92 10.45 -13.05
C GLU A 94 -23.63 10.84 -13.76
N SER A 95 -23.58 10.65 -15.08
CA SER A 95 -22.45 11.00 -15.94
C SER A 95 -22.30 12.52 -16.00
N THR A 96 -21.55 13.07 -15.05
CA THR A 96 -21.15 14.47 -15.04
C THR A 96 -19.75 14.58 -15.62
N VAL A 97 -19.51 15.64 -16.40
CA VAL A 97 -18.19 15.90 -16.99
C VAL A 97 -17.35 16.64 -15.97
N VAL A 98 -16.22 16.06 -15.58
CA VAL A 98 -15.23 16.73 -14.73
C VAL A 98 -14.11 17.34 -15.60
N PRO A 99 -13.64 18.55 -15.28
CA PRO A 99 -12.62 19.25 -16.07
C PRO A 99 -11.23 18.58 -16.00
N TYR A 100 -11.00 17.75 -14.97
CA TYR A 100 -9.78 16.99 -14.81
C TYR A 100 -10.06 15.70 -14.04
N CYS A 101 -9.67 14.56 -14.61
CA CYS A 101 -9.76 13.29 -13.91
C CYS A 101 -8.62 13.14 -12.89
N SER A 102 -8.99 13.06 -11.62
CA SER A 102 -8.05 12.81 -10.54
C SER A 102 -8.74 12.07 -9.40
N SER A 103 -7.94 11.44 -8.56
CA SER A 103 -8.42 10.85 -7.31
C SER A 103 -9.13 11.83 -6.37
N LEU A 104 -8.81 13.13 -6.46
CA LEU A 104 -9.43 14.18 -5.66
C LEU A 104 -10.80 14.57 -6.24
N THR A 105 -10.86 14.76 -7.56
CA THR A 105 -12.08 15.18 -8.27
C THR A 105 -13.10 14.05 -8.43
N SER A 106 -12.65 12.79 -8.43
CA SER A 106 -13.51 11.61 -8.43
C SER A 106 -13.96 11.16 -7.04
N ASN A 107 -13.52 11.84 -5.97
CA ASN A 107 -13.71 11.43 -4.57
C ASN A 107 -13.30 9.96 -4.31
N SER A 108 -12.36 9.41 -5.07
CA SER A 108 -11.91 8.02 -4.91
C SER A 108 -10.92 7.84 -3.74
N ILE A 109 -10.24 8.93 -3.36
CA ILE A 109 -9.37 8.95 -2.19
C ILE A 109 -10.06 9.67 -1.04
N ASP A 110 -10.44 8.88 -0.03
CA ASP A 110 -10.82 9.38 1.27
C ASP A 110 -9.55 9.70 2.09
N PHE A 111 -9.27 11.00 2.25
CA PHE A 111 -8.16 11.49 3.06
C PHE A 111 -8.23 10.97 4.50
N LEU A 112 -9.44 10.93 5.08
CA LEU A 112 -9.63 10.44 6.44
C LEU A 112 -9.26 8.96 6.51
N ALA A 113 -9.67 8.15 5.52
CA ALA A 113 -9.28 6.74 5.46
C ALA A 113 -7.77 6.53 5.28
N MET A 114 -7.10 7.37 4.48
CA MET A 114 -5.63 7.30 4.35
C MET A 114 -4.93 7.57 5.69
N VAL A 115 -5.33 8.62 6.42
CA VAL A 115 -4.70 9.01 7.68
C VAL A 115 -5.08 8.09 8.84
N SER A 116 -6.35 7.66 8.93
CA SER A 116 -6.87 6.90 10.07
C SER A 116 -6.69 5.39 9.94
N VAL A 117 -6.53 4.86 8.72
CA VAL A 117 -6.41 3.41 8.49
C VAL A 117 -5.04 3.05 7.92
N LYS A 118 -4.67 3.61 6.76
CA LYS A 118 -3.46 3.16 6.02
C LYS A 118 -2.16 3.51 6.76
N THR A 119 -2.02 4.77 7.21
CA THR A 119 -0.81 5.21 7.94
C THR A 119 -0.60 4.43 9.26
N PRO A 120 -1.63 4.22 10.11
CA PRO A 120 -1.49 3.37 11.30
C PRO A 120 -1.11 1.93 10.97
N ILE A 121 -1.68 1.31 9.94
CA ILE A 121 -1.31 -0.05 9.52
C ILE A 121 0.18 -0.12 9.20
N CYS A 122 0.70 0.78 8.35
CA CYS A 122 2.13 0.80 8.01
C CYS A 122 3.03 1.01 9.23
N SER A 123 2.61 1.88 10.16
CA SER A 123 3.32 2.16 11.42
C SER A 123 3.35 0.92 12.32
N LEU A 124 2.21 0.27 12.52
CA LEU A 124 2.10 -0.96 13.32
C LEU A 124 2.91 -2.10 12.70
N CYS A 125 2.90 -2.26 11.38
CA CYS A 125 3.72 -3.28 10.71
C CYS A 125 5.22 -3.01 10.89
N THR A 126 5.64 -1.74 10.86
CA THR A 126 7.04 -1.38 11.11
C THR A 126 7.45 -1.77 12.52
N LEU A 127 6.64 -1.40 13.52
CA LEU A 127 6.88 -1.77 14.92
C LEU A 127 6.91 -3.29 15.10
N LEU A 128 5.95 -4.00 14.50
CA LEU A 128 5.87 -5.45 14.56
C LEU A 128 7.13 -6.10 13.98
N ASN A 129 7.60 -5.65 12.80
CA ASN A 129 8.82 -6.17 12.19
C ASN A 129 10.07 -5.90 13.05
N LEU A 130 10.17 -4.73 13.69
CA LEU A 130 11.26 -4.43 14.62
C LEU A 130 11.24 -5.34 15.85
N ILE A 131 10.05 -5.60 16.41
CA ILE A 131 9.87 -6.53 17.52
C ILE A 131 10.26 -7.95 17.07
N THR A 132 9.79 -8.40 15.91
CA THR A 132 10.15 -9.70 15.32
C THR A 132 11.66 -9.83 15.16
N LEU A 133 12.35 -8.81 14.64
CA LEU A 133 13.80 -8.81 14.50
C LEU A 133 14.52 -8.91 15.84
N TRP A 134 14.06 -8.17 16.85
CA TRP A 134 14.62 -8.22 18.18
C TRP A 134 14.43 -9.60 18.81
N LEU A 135 13.24 -10.18 18.71
CA LEU A 135 12.93 -11.53 19.19
C LEU A 135 13.77 -12.59 18.48
N ALA A 136 13.87 -12.55 17.16
CA ALA A 136 14.64 -13.51 16.38
C ALA A 136 16.13 -13.47 16.76
N LYS A 137 16.72 -12.27 16.94
CA LYS A 137 18.10 -12.11 17.42
C LYS A 137 18.28 -12.62 18.85
N ARG A 138 17.33 -12.34 19.74
CA ARG A 138 17.36 -12.83 21.13
C ARG A 138 17.26 -14.34 21.20
N ASN A 139 16.33 -14.94 20.46
CA ASN A 139 16.15 -16.39 20.39
C ASN A 139 17.40 -17.08 19.86
N LYS A 140 18.02 -16.52 18.80
CA LYS A 140 19.27 -17.05 18.24
C LYS A 140 20.42 -17.03 19.24
N LYS A 141 20.52 -16.02 20.10
CA LYS A 141 21.55 -15.93 21.16
C LYS A 141 21.34 -16.96 22.27
N ASN A 142 20.08 -17.26 22.60
CA ASN A 142 19.72 -18.16 23.69
C ASN A 142 19.70 -19.65 23.28
N GLU A 143 19.89 -19.94 21.99
CA GLU A 143 19.80 -21.30 21.46
C GLU A 143 21.10 -22.09 21.73
N PRO A 144 21.02 -23.25 22.43
CA PRO A 144 22.21 -24.02 22.81
C PRO A 144 22.93 -24.62 21.59
N ASN A 145 24.23 -24.87 21.74
CA ASN A 145 25.13 -25.25 20.63
C ASN A 145 25.08 -26.73 20.22
N ASN A 146 24.38 -27.61 20.95
CA ASN A 146 24.58 -29.07 20.81
C ASN A 146 23.31 -29.82 20.40
N GLY A 147 23.30 -30.37 19.18
CA GLY A 147 22.35 -31.40 18.69
C GLY A 147 21.78 -31.08 17.29
N TYR A 148 21.23 -32.09 16.61
CA TYR A 148 20.78 -31.99 15.21
C TYR A 148 19.51 -31.13 15.06
N GLU A 149 18.55 -31.23 15.99
CA GLU A 149 17.34 -30.40 16.00
C GLU A 149 17.65 -28.89 16.11
N TYR A 150 18.74 -28.53 16.79
CA TYR A 150 19.18 -27.14 16.97
C TYR A 150 19.78 -26.52 15.70
N ILE A 151 20.25 -27.33 14.75
CA ILE A 151 20.77 -26.84 13.46
C ILE A 151 19.59 -26.29 12.63
N SER A 152 18.44 -26.97 12.66
CA SER A 152 17.23 -26.54 11.95
C SER A 152 16.67 -25.23 12.51
N GLY A 153 16.55 -25.10 13.85
CA GLY A 153 16.06 -23.90 14.52
C GLY A 153 16.94 -22.68 14.25
N ARG A 154 18.26 -22.84 14.29
CA ARG A 154 19.21 -21.77 13.95
C ARG A 154 19.12 -21.33 12.50
N TYR A 155 18.96 -22.27 11.58
CA TYR A 155 18.77 -21.95 10.16
C TYR A 155 17.50 -21.12 9.97
N GLN A 156 16.37 -21.56 10.53
CA GLN A 156 15.09 -20.86 10.45
C GLN A 156 15.14 -19.46 11.08
N LEU A 157 15.76 -19.31 12.26
CA LEU A 157 15.94 -18.00 12.88
C LEU A 157 16.83 -17.08 12.03
N ASN A 158 17.87 -17.63 11.39
CA ASN A 158 18.74 -16.85 10.52
C ASN A 158 18.03 -16.41 9.24
N GLU A 159 17.22 -17.29 8.66
CA GLU A 159 16.35 -16.98 7.52
C GLU A 159 15.31 -15.91 7.90
N SER A 160 14.63 -16.10 9.03
CA SER A 160 13.65 -15.14 9.57
C SER A 160 14.26 -13.76 9.79
N ILE A 161 15.49 -13.66 10.33
CA ILE A 161 16.18 -12.37 10.49
C ILE A 161 16.41 -11.70 9.13
N LYS A 162 16.98 -12.41 8.15
CA LYS A 162 17.28 -11.85 6.82
C LYS A 162 16.00 -11.40 6.12
N PHE A 163 14.96 -12.22 6.16
CA PHE A 163 13.70 -11.95 5.50
C PHE A 163 12.96 -10.78 6.17
N THR A 164 12.88 -10.78 7.51
CA THR A 164 12.26 -9.68 8.26
C THR A 164 13.03 -8.37 8.08
N GLN A 165 14.36 -8.39 7.90
CA GLN A 165 15.13 -7.20 7.54
C GLN A 165 14.71 -6.65 6.18
N MET A 166 14.59 -7.52 5.17
CA MET A 166 14.14 -7.13 3.83
C MET A 166 12.72 -6.54 3.86
N ILE A 167 11.79 -7.17 4.57
CA ILE A 167 10.42 -6.67 4.74
C ILE A 167 10.41 -5.34 5.48
N THR A 168 11.22 -5.19 6.55
CA THR A 168 11.31 -3.92 7.29
C THR A 168 11.72 -2.77 6.36
N VAL A 169 12.73 -3.00 5.50
CA VAL A 169 13.17 -1.98 4.53
C VAL A 169 12.07 -1.68 3.51
N SER A 170 11.45 -2.72 2.94
CA SER A 170 10.35 -2.56 1.98
C SER A 170 9.16 -1.81 2.58
N ASN A 171 8.74 -2.17 3.80
CA ASN A 171 7.68 -1.48 4.53
C ASN A 171 8.07 -0.05 4.89
N GLY A 172 9.34 0.22 5.23
CA GLY A 172 9.84 1.57 5.47
C GLY A 172 9.70 2.46 4.23
N ILE A 173 10.07 1.94 3.05
CA ILE A 173 9.87 2.64 1.77
C ILE A 173 8.38 2.88 1.50
N CYS A 174 7.55 1.84 1.66
CA CYS A 174 6.11 1.95 1.48
C CYS A 174 5.49 3.01 2.42
N HIS A 175 5.87 3.00 3.69
CA HIS A 175 5.40 3.96 4.69
C HIS A 175 5.81 5.39 4.34
N LEU A 176 7.06 5.61 3.92
CA LEU A 176 7.53 6.92 3.47
C LEU A 176 6.74 7.42 2.25
N LEU A 177 6.46 6.55 1.27
CA LEU A 177 5.62 6.89 0.12
C LEU A 177 4.19 7.24 0.52
N VAL A 178 3.61 6.52 1.49
CA VAL A 178 2.26 6.85 2.03
C VAL A 178 2.28 8.21 2.72
N LEU A 179 3.30 8.51 3.52
CA LEU A 179 3.43 9.81 4.19
C LEU A 179 3.60 10.97 3.20
N ILE A 180 4.41 10.79 2.16
CA ILE A 180 4.55 11.78 1.08
C ILE A 180 3.20 12.02 0.39
N ASN A 181 2.44 10.96 0.10
CA ASN A 181 1.11 11.08 -0.50
C ASN A 181 0.11 11.78 0.43
N VAL A 182 0.12 11.49 1.73
CA VAL A 182 -0.74 12.19 2.70
C VAL A 182 -0.36 13.67 2.79
N LEU A 183 0.93 13.98 2.83
CA LEU A 183 1.43 15.35 2.88
C LEU A 183 1.06 16.12 1.61
N SER A 184 1.22 15.52 0.43
CA SER A 184 0.85 16.15 -0.84
C SER A 184 -0.65 16.39 -0.96
N LEU A 185 -1.47 15.45 -0.50
CA LEU A 185 -2.92 15.65 -0.44
C LEU A 185 -3.29 16.77 0.53
N PHE A 186 -2.63 16.85 1.69
CA PHE A 186 -2.84 17.91 2.66
C PHE A 186 -2.44 19.29 2.13
N THR A 187 -1.30 19.40 1.44
CA THR A 187 -0.89 20.68 0.82
C THR A 187 -1.85 21.08 -0.30
N ILE A 188 -2.28 20.13 -1.12
CA ILE A 188 -3.26 20.38 -2.20
C ILE A 188 -4.60 20.83 -1.62
N ALA A 189 -5.09 20.20 -0.55
CA ALA A 189 -6.37 20.56 0.07
C ALA A 189 -6.37 21.98 0.66
N ASN A 190 -5.22 22.45 1.17
CA ASN A 190 -5.08 23.78 1.77
C ASN A 190 -4.64 24.87 0.80
N THR A 191 -4.28 24.53 -0.44
CA THR A 191 -3.89 25.50 -1.45
C THR A 191 -5.09 25.91 -2.31
N LYS A 192 -5.36 27.21 -2.38
CA LYS A 192 -6.39 27.75 -3.28
C LYS A 192 -5.81 27.83 -4.69
N PHE A 193 -6.32 27.01 -5.60
CA PHE A 193 -5.95 27.07 -7.00
C PHE A 193 -6.94 27.94 -7.76
N GLU A 194 -6.44 28.95 -8.47
CA GLU A 194 -7.26 29.82 -9.32
C GLU A 194 -7.68 29.12 -10.63
N ASN A 195 -6.93 28.11 -11.08
CA ASN A 195 -7.15 27.40 -12.34
C ASN A 195 -6.90 25.89 -12.23
N TYR A 196 -7.64 25.09 -13.00
CA TYR A 196 -7.47 23.62 -13.05
C TYR A 196 -6.11 23.18 -13.62
N ILE A 197 -5.50 24.00 -14.47
CA ILE A 197 -4.16 23.76 -15.03
C ILE A 197 -3.09 23.89 -13.94
N THR A 198 -3.18 24.91 -13.08
CA THR A 198 -2.22 25.09 -11.99
C THR A 198 -2.36 23.99 -10.94
N PHE A 199 -3.58 23.52 -10.69
CA PHE A 199 -3.83 22.32 -9.88
C PHE A 199 -3.15 21.07 -10.48
N ALA A 200 -3.34 20.81 -11.78
CA ALA A 200 -2.76 19.64 -12.44
C ALA A 200 -1.22 19.67 -12.42
N VAL A 201 -0.62 20.83 -12.68
CA VAL A 201 0.84 21.01 -12.60
C VAL A 201 1.35 20.85 -11.18
N ALA A 202 0.70 21.46 -10.18
CA ALA A 202 1.11 21.33 -8.78
C ALA A 202 1.04 19.87 -8.30
N LYS A 203 -0.01 19.13 -8.67
CA LYS A 203 -0.15 17.70 -8.34
C LYS A 203 0.98 16.86 -8.93
N VAL A 204 1.31 17.09 -10.20
CA VAL A 204 2.41 16.38 -10.88
C VAL A 204 3.74 16.71 -10.18
N SER A 205 4.02 17.98 -9.92
CA SER A 205 5.28 18.40 -9.27
C SER A 205 5.43 17.87 -7.84
N LEU A 206 4.35 17.78 -7.06
CA LEU A 206 4.37 17.27 -5.69
C LEU A 206 4.53 15.74 -5.58
N ILE A 207 4.17 14.99 -6.62
CA ILE A 207 4.38 13.53 -6.67
C ILE A 207 5.83 13.19 -7.10
N PHE A 208 6.52 14.14 -7.76
CA PHE A 208 7.87 13.95 -8.30
C PHE A 208 8.99 14.66 -7.53
N ALA A 209 8.66 15.41 -6.47
CA ALA A 209 9.62 16.05 -5.56
C ALA A 209 9.90 15.16 -4.35
#